data_AF-A0A3M7RTF9-F1
#
_entry.id   AF-A0A3M7RTF9-F1
#
_cell.length_a   1.000
_cell.length_b   1.000
_cell.length_c   1.000
_cell.angle_alpha   90.00
_cell.angle_beta   90.00
_cell.angle_gamma   90.00
#
_symmetry.space_group_name_H-M   'P 1'
#
loop_
_entity.id
_entity.type
_entity.pdbx_description
1 polymer ?
#
loop_
_entity_poly.entity_id
_entity_poly.type
_entity_poly.pdbx_seq_one_letter_code
_entity_poly.pdbx_strand_id
1 'polypeptide(L)'
;MKKIYFLIFLIVASTVSSICPSENKCFHGGSFDNESCTCKCFSAYYGEFCERFNCSKQSGKCGFGLKPFLCDISDINDFCPEMCKTKATCECGIDSCFNEGIFYEKNCACNCPPGYTGQLCEVPVKICNKTCNNGGTLNPEKCFCECSGLYTGDECEKSKCDFPDPTNCDEYTPNFCFIEQIGFYCPNLCGKCASKDINIELN
;
A
#
# COMPACT_ATOMS: atom_id res chain seq x y z
N MET A 1 37.78 -33.94 -47.12
CA MET A 1 36.36 -33.52 -47.16
C MET A 1 35.90 -33.26 -45.72
N LYS A 2 35.89 -32.00 -45.26
CA LYS A 2 35.35 -31.61 -43.94
C LYS A 2 34.13 -30.74 -44.20
N LYS A 3 32.93 -31.23 -43.85
CA LYS A 3 31.67 -30.47 -43.94
C LYS A 3 31.68 -29.40 -42.86
N ILE A 4 31.70 -28.13 -43.27
CA ILE A 4 31.52 -26.99 -42.37
C ILE A 4 30.01 -26.82 -42.18
N TYR A 5 29.52 -27.08 -40.97
CA TYR A 5 28.13 -26.83 -40.59
C TYR A 5 28.01 -25.40 -40.06
N PHE A 6 27.31 -24.55 -40.79
CA PHE A 6 26.90 -23.22 -40.30
C PHE A 6 25.79 -23.41 -39.26
N LEU A 7 26.12 -23.25 -37.97
CA LEU A 7 25.10 -23.08 -36.94
C LEU A 7 24.55 -21.65 -37.05
N ILE A 8 23.36 -21.53 -37.63
CA ILE A 8 22.56 -20.32 -37.58
C ILE A 8 21.98 -20.24 -36.15
N PHE A 9 22.59 -19.42 -35.29
CA PHE A 9 22.01 -19.05 -34.01
C PHE A 9 20.82 -18.13 -34.28
N LEU A 10 19.61 -18.69 -34.28
CA LEU A 10 18.37 -17.92 -34.18
C LEU A 10 18.34 -17.29 -32.77
N ILE A 11 18.72 -16.02 -32.69
CA ILE A 11 18.49 -15.20 -31.49
C ILE A 11 16.98 -15.03 -31.40
N VAL A 12 16.36 -15.85 -30.55
CA VAL A 12 14.96 -15.64 -30.14
C VAL A 12 14.99 -14.36 -29.31
N ALA A 13 14.60 -13.24 -29.92
CA ALA A 13 14.35 -12.01 -29.18
C ALA A 13 13.19 -12.30 -28.24
N SER A 14 13.50 -12.59 -26.97
CA SER A 14 12.52 -12.66 -25.91
C SER A 14 11.90 -11.27 -25.78
N THR A 15 10.76 -11.07 -26.43
CA THR A 15 9.92 -9.89 -26.18
C THR A 15 9.49 -10.01 -24.72
N VAL A 16 10.16 -9.29 -23.84
CA VAL A 16 9.64 -9.02 -22.50
C VAL A 16 8.36 -8.24 -22.75
N SER A 17 7.23 -8.94 -22.72
CA SER A 17 5.93 -8.29 -22.62
C SER A 17 5.96 -7.58 -21.28
N SER A 18 6.26 -6.28 -21.28
CA SER A 18 6.14 -5.41 -20.12
C SER A 18 4.65 -5.37 -19.76
N ILE A 19 4.21 -6.35 -18.99
CA ILE A 19 2.86 -6.36 -18.43
C ILE A 19 2.87 -5.24 -17.40
N CYS A 20 2.33 -4.08 -17.77
CA CYS A 20 2.14 -2.99 -16.84
C CYS A 20 1.15 -3.44 -15.75
N PRO A 21 1.30 -2.96 -14.49
CA PRO A 21 0.32 -3.20 -13.44
C PRO A 21 -1.08 -2.79 -13.89
N SER A 22 -2.09 -3.57 -13.52
CA SER A 22 -3.46 -3.51 -14.07
C SER A 22 -4.31 -2.29 -13.67
N GLU A 23 -3.72 -1.23 -13.11
CA GLU A 23 -4.46 -0.10 -12.51
C GLU A 23 -4.01 1.30 -12.95
N ASN A 24 -3.22 1.43 -14.01
CA ASN A 24 -2.67 2.75 -14.36
C ASN A 24 -3.69 3.61 -15.12
N LYS A 25 -4.44 4.42 -14.37
CA LYS A 25 -5.29 5.49 -14.89
C LYS A 25 -4.48 6.79 -14.98
N CYS A 26 -4.42 7.36 -16.18
CA CYS A 26 -3.91 8.72 -16.37
C CYS A 26 -5.06 9.74 -16.19
N PHE A 27 -4.79 10.82 -15.49
CA PHE A 27 -5.70 11.92 -15.27
C PHE A 27 -5.64 12.93 -16.42
N HIS A 28 -6.67 13.78 -16.49
CA HIS A 28 -6.71 14.96 -17.36
C HIS A 28 -6.41 14.65 -18.84
N GLY A 29 -7.03 13.59 -19.37
CA GLY A 29 -6.86 13.17 -20.75
C GLY A 29 -5.47 12.60 -21.09
N GLY A 30 -4.62 12.35 -20.09
CA GLY A 30 -3.32 11.71 -20.29
C GLY A 30 -3.45 10.34 -20.97
N SER A 31 -2.48 10.01 -21.83
CA SER A 31 -2.45 8.74 -22.56
C SER A 31 -1.44 7.79 -21.92
N PHE A 32 -1.89 6.59 -21.55
CA PHE A 32 -0.99 5.59 -20.98
C PHE A 32 -0.14 4.91 -22.06
N ASP A 33 1.17 4.91 -21.87
CA ASP A 33 2.13 4.25 -22.74
C ASP A 33 2.47 2.85 -22.23
N ASN A 34 1.98 1.82 -22.91
CA ASN A 34 2.16 0.42 -22.50
C ASN A 34 3.59 -0.11 -22.64
N GLU A 35 4.45 0.57 -23.42
CA GLU A 35 5.85 0.16 -23.57
C GLU A 35 6.70 0.63 -22.39
N SER A 36 6.53 1.89 -22.00
CA SER A 36 7.26 2.49 -20.87
C SER A 36 6.53 2.34 -19.53
N CYS A 37 5.27 1.91 -19.54
CA CYS A 37 4.35 1.91 -18.39
C CYS A 37 4.22 3.27 -17.71
N THR A 38 4.17 4.36 -18.49
CA THR A 38 4.06 5.74 -17.98
C THR A 38 2.91 6.52 -18.62
N CYS A 39 2.42 7.56 -17.95
CA CYS A 39 1.45 8.48 -18.53
C CYS A 39 2.12 9.58 -19.38
N LYS A 40 1.63 9.77 -20.60
CA LYS A 40 1.93 10.92 -21.47
C LYS A 40 0.88 12.00 -21.23
N CYS A 41 1.28 13.07 -20.56
CA CYS A 41 0.39 14.15 -20.15
C CYS A 41 0.17 15.22 -21.23
N PHE A 42 -0.96 15.93 -21.14
CA PHE A 42 -1.14 17.20 -21.87
C PHE A 42 -0.13 18.25 -21.40
N SER A 43 0.12 19.27 -22.22
CA SER A 43 1.26 20.19 -22.04
C SER A 43 1.29 20.95 -20.71
N ALA A 44 0.12 21.21 -20.11
CA ALA A 44 0.02 21.86 -18.81
C ALA A 44 0.12 20.89 -17.62
N TYR A 45 0.10 19.58 -17.87
CA TYR A 45 -0.03 18.54 -16.86
C TYR A 45 1.27 17.74 -16.72
N TYR A 46 1.50 17.24 -15.50
CA TYR A 46 2.69 16.46 -15.14
C TYR A 46 2.39 15.61 -13.91
N GLY A 47 3.38 14.83 -13.49
CA GLY A 47 3.22 13.82 -12.45
C GLY A 47 3.23 12.42 -13.04
N GLU A 48 3.24 11.42 -12.18
CA GLU A 48 3.26 10.01 -12.59
C GLU A 48 1.97 9.62 -13.34
N PHE A 49 0.86 10.23 -12.92
CA PHE A 49 -0.48 9.96 -13.43
C PHE A 49 -1.10 11.19 -14.10
N CYS A 50 -0.33 12.23 -14.42
CA CYS A 50 -0.84 13.52 -14.92
C CYS A 50 -1.78 14.24 -13.95
N GLU A 51 -1.63 14.00 -12.65
CA GLU A 51 -2.47 14.49 -11.56
C GLU A 51 -2.16 15.95 -11.17
N ARG A 52 -1.03 16.49 -11.63
CA ARG A 52 -0.59 17.86 -11.36
C ARG A 52 -0.63 18.71 -12.61
N PHE A 53 -0.78 20.02 -12.45
CA PHE A 53 -0.76 20.95 -13.56
C PHE A 53 -0.22 22.34 -13.21
N ASN A 54 0.17 23.06 -14.26
CA ASN A 54 0.50 24.48 -14.23
C ASN A 54 -0.30 25.17 -15.33
N CYS A 55 -1.33 25.91 -14.93
CA CYS A 55 -2.25 26.56 -15.88
C CYS A 55 -1.54 27.51 -16.85
N SER A 56 -0.47 28.19 -16.42
CA SER A 56 0.31 29.10 -17.28
C SER A 56 1.10 28.38 -18.39
N LYS A 57 1.08 27.04 -18.41
CA LYS A 57 1.70 26.19 -19.45
C LYS A 57 0.66 25.56 -20.40
N GLN A 58 -0.58 26.04 -20.37
CA GLN A 58 -1.60 25.60 -21.33
C GLN A 58 -1.24 25.96 -22.78
N SER A 59 -2.00 25.39 -23.72
CA SER A 59 -1.85 25.68 -25.14
C SER A 59 -2.21 27.13 -25.49
N GLY A 60 -1.43 27.77 -26.37
CA GLY A 60 -1.74 29.12 -26.90
C GLY A 60 -2.98 29.18 -27.80
N LYS A 61 -3.61 28.03 -28.12
CA LYS A 61 -4.89 27.98 -28.83
C LYS A 61 -6.10 28.33 -27.95
N CYS A 62 -5.92 28.32 -26.62
CA CYS A 62 -6.98 28.66 -25.68
C CYS A 62 -7.31 30.16 -25.79
N GLY A 63 -8.61 30.52 -25.69
CA GLY A 63 -9.08 31.90 -25.87
C GLY A 63 -9.32 32.35 -27.33
N PHE A 64 -8.71 31.67 -28.31
CA PHE A 64 -8.92 31.90 -29.76
C PHE A 64 -9.78 30.76 -30.36
N GLY A 65 -11.08 31.02 -30.54
CA GLY A 65 -12.04 30.01 -31.00
C GLY A 65 -12.52 29.07 -29.89
N LEU A 66 -11.64 28.67 -28.97
CA LEU A 66 -12.03 28.03 -27.71
C LEU A 66 -12.41 29.09 -26.68
N LYS A 67 -13.61 28.95 -26.09
CA LYS A 67 -14.22 29.94 -25.17
C LYS A 67 -14.67 29.28 -23.88
N PRO A 68 -14.86 30.04 -22.78
CA PRO A 68 -15.19 29.48 -21.47
C PRO A 68 -16.46 28.62 -21.41
N PHE A 69 -17.47 28.88 -22.25
CA PHE A 69 -18.68 28.07 -22.28
C PHE A 69 -18.44 26.63 -22.78
N LEU A 70 -17.26 26.34 -23.34
CA LEU A 70 -16.87 25.00 -23.79
C LEU A 70 -16.16 24.19 -22.69
N CYS A 71 -15.99 24.74 -21.49
CA CYS A 71 -15.27 24.06 -20.41
C CYS A 71 -15.99 22.84 -19.82
N ASP A 72 -17.26 22.63 -20.18
CA ASP A 72 -18.02 21.40 -19.90
C ASP A 72 -17.55 20.21 -20.76
N ILE A 73 -16.81 20.47 -21.84
CA ILE A 73 -16.19 19.41 -22.66
C ILE A 73 -14.85 19.04 -22.02
N SER A 74 -14.73 17.81 -21.53
CA SER A 74 -13.55 17.31 -20.80
C SER A 74 -12.24 17.58 -21.55
N ASP A 75 -12.17 17.26 -22.84
CA ASP A 75 -10.97 17.47 -23.66
C ASP A 75 -10.54 18.94 -23.72
N ILE A 76 -11.51 19.87 -23.71
CA ILE A 76 -11.22 21.31 -23.72
C ILE A 76 -10.81 21.77 -22.32
N ASN A 77 -11.43 21.24 -21.27
CA ASN A 77 -11.03 21.51 -19.88
C ASN A 77 -9.57 21.11 -19.65
N ASP A 78 -9.20 19.90 -20.11
CA ASP A 78 -7.85 19.34 -20.00
C ASP A 78 -6.86 20.03 -20.94
N PHE A 79 -7.30 20.51 -22.10
CA PHE A 79 -6.41 21.24 -23.02
C PHE A 79 -6.17 22.70 -22.59
N CYS A 80 -7.15 23.31 -21.92
CA CYS A 80 -7.17 24.73 -21.55
C CYS A 80 -7.43 24.97 -20.04
N PRO A 81 -6.58 24.46 -19.13
CA PRO A 81 -6.81 24.57 -17.70
C PRO A 81 -6.85 26.01 -17.18
N GLU A 82 -6.09 26.95 -17.74
CA GLU A 82 -6.15 28.36 -17.32
C GLU A 82 -7.46 29.03 -17.72
N MET A 83 -8.07 28.58 -18.83
CA MET A 83 -9.36 29.09 -19.28
C MET A 83 -10.52 28.48 -18.47
N CYS A 84 -10.38 27.22 -18.06
CA CYS A 84 -11.49 26.42 -17.54
C CYS A 84 -11.48 26.20 -16.03
N LYS A 85 -10.31 26.29 -15.38
CA LYS A 85 -10.20 26.15 -13.93
C LYS A 85 -10.25 27.52 -13.26
N THR A 86 -10.63 27.54 -11.99
CA THR A 86 -10.59 28.77 -11.19
C THR A 86 -9.14 29.18 -10.93
N LYS A 87 -8.93 30.46 -10.61
CA LYS A 87 -7.62 30.97 -10.21
C LYS A 87 -7.03 30.21 -9.02
N ALA A 88 -7.84 29.93 -8.00
CA ALA A 88 -7.39 29.24 -6.80
C ALA A 88 -6.97 27.78 -7.09
N THR A 89 -7.74 27.06 -7.93
CA THR A 89 -7.35 25.73 -8.42
C THR A 89 -6.03 25.77 -9.19
N CYS A 90 -5.83 26.78 -10.05
CA CYS A 90 -4.56 26.98 -10.77
C CYS A 90 -3.37 27.31 -9.85
N GLU A 91 -3.60 28.03 -8.75
CA GLU A 91 -2.59 28.29 -7.72
C GLU A 91 -2.21 27.01 -6.97
N CYS A 92 -3.16 26.09 -6.75
CA CYS A 92 -2.88 24.79 -6.15
C CYS A 92 -2.13 23.83 -7.09
N GLY A 93 -2.42 23.87 -8.39
CA GLY A 93 -1.85 22.96 -9.38
C GLY A 93 -2.36 21.51 -9.27
N ILE A 94 -3.47 21.32 -8.56
CA ILE A 94 -4.24 20.07 -8.42
C ILE A 94 -5.72 20.46 -8.27
N ASP A 95 -6.64 19.57 -8.65
CA ASP A 95 -8.10 19.80 -8.56
C ASP A 95 -8.88 18.56 -8.08
N SER A 96 -8.17 17.47 -7.81
CA SER A 96 -8.73 16.18 -7.46
C SER A 96 -7.73 15.35 -6.65
N CYS A 97 -8.24 14.32 -5.99
CA CYS A 97 -7.46 13.40 -5.17
C CYS A 97 -7.69 11.96 -5.66
N PHE A 98 -6.72 11.07 -5.44
CA PHE A 98 -6.86 9.64 -5.70
C PHE A 98 -7.84 8.98 -4.73
N ASN A 99 -8.27 7.77 -5.10
CA ASN A 99 -9.03 6.87 -4.23
C ASN A 99 -10.27 7.51 -3.60
N GLU A 100 -10.98 8.35 -4.36
CA GLU A 100 -12.19 9.07 -3.91
C GLU A 100 -11.94 10.07 -2.76
N GLY A 101 -10.70 10.54 -2.59
CA GLY A 101 -10.38 11.64 -1.68
C GLY A 101 -11.07 12.94 -2.08
N ILE A 102 -11.34 13.78 -1.07
CA ILE A 102 -12.01 15.07 -1.25
C ILE A 102 -10.95 16.17 -1.32
N PHE A 103 -10.92 16.91 -2.42
CA PHE A 103 -10.03 18.06 -2.58
C PHE A 103 -10.61 19.33 -1.93
N TYR A 104 -9.78 20.02 -1.15
CA TYR A 104 -10.11 21.30 -0.52
C TYR A 104 -9.28 22.42 -1.15
N GLU A 105 -9.91 23.17 -2.05
CA GLU A 105 -9.27 24.27 -2.79
C GLU A 105 -8.70 25.36 -1.87
N LYS A 106 -9.31 25.59 -0.70
CA LYS A 106 -8.90 26.63 0.25
C LYS A 106 -7.46 26.47 0.76
N ASN A 107 -6.96 25.24 0.87
CA ASN A 107 -5.65 24.93 1.42
C ASN A 107 -4.84 23.98 0.54
N CYS A 108 -5.28 23.75 -0.71
CA CYS A 108 -4.63 22.87 -1.67
C CYS A 108 -4.34 21.47 -1.09
N ALA A 109 -5.28 20.91 -0.34
CA ALA A 109 -5.09 19.65 0.39
C ALA A 109 -6.19 18.63 0.08
N CYS A 110 -5.82 17.35 0.16
CA CYS A 110 -6.74 16.23 0.07
C CYS A 110 -7.10 15.71 1.46
N ASN A 111 -8.39 15.44 1.67
CA ASN A 111 -8.84 14.61 2.79
C ASN A 111 -9.01 13.18 2.28
N CYS A 112 -8.21 12.27 2.84
CA CYS A 112 -8.17 10.89 2.37
C CYS A 112 -9.25 10.04 3.04
N PRO A 113 -9.89 9.13 2.29
CA PRO A 113 -10.80 8.18 2.88
C PRO A 113 -10.04 7.17 3.75
N PRO A 114 -10.74 6.46 4.64
CA PRO A 114 -10.14 5.39 5.44
C PRO A 114 -9.38 4.38 4.56
N GLY A 115 -8.18 4.02 5.00
CA GLY A 115 -7.32 3.10 4.23
C GLY A 115 -6.39 3.79 3.23
N TYR A 116 -6.41 5.12 3.11
CA TYR A 116 -5.49 5.86 2.23
C TYR A 116 -4.84 7.06 2.94
N THR A 117 -3.66 7.43 2.47
CA THR A 117 -2.85 8.55 2.95
C THR A 117 -1.97 9.09 1.81
N GLY A 118 -1.07 10.03 2.10
CA GLY A 118 -0.30 10.75 1.09
C GLY A 118 -0.88 12.13 0.78
N GLN A 119 -0.18 12.91 -0.04
CA GLN A 119 -0.61 14.30 -0.34
C GLN A 119 -1.90 14.31 -1.17
N LEU A 120 -2.07 13.32 -2.03
CA LEU A 120 -3.18 13.16 -2.96
C LEU A 120 -3.99 11.90 -2.67
N CYS A 121 -3.77 11.24 -1.52
CA CYS A 121 -4.41 9.97 -1.15
C CYS A 121 -3.98 8.77 -2.01
N GLU A 122 -2.77 8.85 -2.56
CA GLU A 122 -2.15 7.86 -3.45
C GLU A 122 -1.57 6.64 -2.70
N VAL A 123 -1.33 6.77 -1.39
CA VAL A 123 -0.67 5.74 -0.59
C VAL A 123 -1.73 4.91 0.15
N PRO A 124 -1.87 3.61 -0.12
CA PRO A 124 -2.72 2.75 0.71
C PRO A 124 -2.11 2.61 2.11
N VAL A 125 -2.92 2.84 3.13
CA VAL A 125 -2.59 2.54 4.53
C VAL A 125 -2.59 1.03 4.68
N LYS A 126 -1.47 0.46 5.12
CA LYS A 126 -1.42 -0.95 5.52
C LYS A 126 -2.29 -1.15 6.75
N ILE A 127 -3.50 -1.63 6.56
CA ILE A 127 -4.34 -2.06 7.68
C ILE A 127 -3.74 -3.34 8.23
N CYS A 128 -3.27 -3.29 9.48
CA CYS A 128 -2.74 -4.47 10.12
C CYS A 128 -3.87 -5.32 10.71
N ASN A 129 -4.17 -6.45 10.06
CA ASN A 129 -5.18 -7.40 10.51
C ASN A 129 -4.59 -8.58 11.32
N LYS A 130 -3.44 -8.36 11.98
CA LYS A 130 -2.82 -9.39 12.83
C LYS A 130 -3.54 -9.47 14.18
N THR A 131 -3.79 -10.69 14.62
CA THR A 131 -4.24 -10.97 15.99
C THR A 131 -3.05 -11.40 16.81
N CYS A 132 -2.78 -10.73 17.93
CA CYS A 132 -1.70 -11.11 18.83
C CYS A 132 -2.23 -12.03 19.92
N ASN A 133 -1.70 -13.26 19.98
CA ASN A 133 -2.09 -14.27 20.96
C ASN A 133 -1.37 -14.08 22.29
N ASN A 134 -1.81 -14.83 23.30
CA ASN A 134 -1.11 -14.99 24.58
C ASN A 134 -0.75 -13.69 25.31
N GLY A 135 -1.66 -12.70 25.26
CA GLY A 135 -1.45 -11.39 25.87
C GLY A 135 -0.45 -10.49 25.12
N GLY A 136 -0.09 -10.83 23.88
CA GLY A 136 0.67 -9.95 23.00
C GLY A 136 -0.14 -8.70 22.62
N THR A 137 0.56 -7.59 22.35
CA THR A 137 -0.05 -6.33 21.93
C THR A 137 0.28 -6.04 20.47
N LEU A 138 -0.72 -5.69 19.66
CA LEU A 138 -0.49 -5.30 18.27
C LEU A 138 0.13 -3.91 18.20
N ASN A 139 1.26 -3.78 17.50
CA ASN A 139 1.76 -2.49 17.06
C ASN A 139 1.17 -2.18 15.67
N PRO A 140 0.14 -1.31 15.56
CA PRO A 140 -0.57 -1.09 14.30
C PRO A 140 0.28 -0.35 13.27
N GLU A 141 1.25 0.47 13.69
CA GLU A 141 2.12 1.24 12.79
C GLU A 141 3.11 0.35 12.06
N LYS A 142 3.73 -0.58 12.78
CA LYS A 142 4.74 -1.50 12.24
C LYS A 142 4.18 -2.86 11.82
N CYS A 143 2.90 -3.10 12.12
CA CYS A 143 2.18 -4.33 11.87
C CYS A 143 2.88 -5.61 12.36
N PHE A 144 3.29 -5.62 13.63
CA PHE A 144 3.84 -6.80 14.30
C PHE A 144 3.32 -6.90 15.74
N CYS A 145 3.35 -8.11 16.30
CA CYS A 145 2.94 -8.36 17.67
C CYS A 145 4.11 -8.20 18.65
N GLU A 146 3.92 -7.38 19.67
CA GLU A 146 4.81 -7.26 20.81
C GLU A 146 4.45 -8.36 21.83
N CYS A 147 5.25 -9.43 21.84
CA CYS A 147 5.02 -10.58 22.70
C CYS A 147 5.49 -10.33 24.14
N SER A 148 4.71 -10.85 25.10
CA SER A 148 5.21 -11.03 26.47
C SER A 148 6.47 -11.89 26.47
N GLY A 149 7.36 -11.70 27.46
CA GLY A 149 8.68 -12.33 27.50
C GLY A 149 8.66 -13.86 27.37
N LEU A 150 7.56 -14.49 27.81
CA LEU A 150 7.31 -15.94 27.78
C LEU A 150 6.78 -16.46 26.43
N TYR A 151 6.59 -15.62 25.41
CA TYR A 151 6.07 -16.02 24.10
C TYR A 151 6.91 -15.47 22.94
N THR A 152 6.75 -16.07 21.76
CA THR A 152 7.39 -15.70 20.49
C THR A 152 6.52 -16.12 19.30
N GLY A 153 7.01 -15.88 18.08
CA GLY A 153 6.25 -16.01 16.85
C GLY A 153 5.70 -14.67 16.37
N ASP A 154 5.26 -14.62 15.11
CA ASP A 154 4.77 -13.40 14.48
C ASP A 154 3.44 -12.92 15.08
N GLU A 155 2.73 -13.82 15.77
CA GLU A 155 1.46 -13.59 16.44
C GLU A 155 1.51 -14.05 17.91
N CYS A 156 2.72 -14.19 18.48
CA CYS A 156 2.94 -14.63 19.86
C CYS A 156 2.33 -15.99 20.20
N GLU A 157 2.20 -16.87 19.19
CA GLU A 157 1.55 -18.17 19.29
C GLU A 157 2.42 -19.24 19.94
N LYS A 158 3.74 -19.02 20.03
CA LYS A 158 4.70 -20.00 20.56
C LYS A 158 5.11 -19.66 21.98
N SER A 159 4.90 -20.57 22.92
CA SER A 159 5.40 -20.47 24.29
C SER A 159 6.92 -20.71 24.35
N LYS A 160 7.66 -19.91 25.12
CA LYS A 160 9.08 -20.12 25.41
C LYS A 160 9.24 -20.90 26.72
N CYS A 161 9.16 -22.21 26.63
CA CYS A 161 9.09 -23.10 27.79
C CYS A 161 10.41 -23.34 28.52
N ASP A 162 11.50 -22.79 28.01
CA ASP A 162 12.78 -22.76 28.73
C ASP A 162 12.80 -21.70 29.85
N PHE A 163 11.83 -20.78 29.86
CA PHE A 163 11.67 -19.77 30.91
C PHE A 163 10.65 -20.24 31.95
N PRO A 164 10.98 -20.15 33.26
CA PRO A 164 10.03 -20.48 34.31
C PRO A 164 8.91 -19.44 34.37
N ASP A 165 7.78 -19.86 34.96
CA ASP A 165 6.70 -18.93 35.28
C ASP A 165 7.16 -17.87 36.31
N PRO A 166 6.58 -16.66 36.29
CA PRO A 166 6.82 -15.65 37.32
C PRO A 166 6.49 -16.19 38.72
N THR A 167 7.21 -15.74 39.75
CA THR A 167 7.04 -16.22 41.14
C THR A 167 5.62 -16.05 41.69
N ASN A 168 4.87 -15.05 41.21
CA ASN A 168 3.48 -14.84 41.59
C ASN A 168 2.56 -16.00 41.16
N CYS A 169 3.00 -16.85 40.23
CA CYS A 169 2.27 -18.04 39.84
C CYS A 169 2.20 -19.12 40.93
N ASP A 170 3.08 -19.06 41.94
CA ASP A 170 3.06 -19.95 43.11
C ASP A 170 1.79 -19.79 43.96
N GLU A 171 1.09 -18.65 43.83
CA GLU A 171 -0.19 -18.39 44.49
C GLU A 171 -1.38 -19.09 43.80
N TYR A 172 -1.18 -19.59 42.58
CA TYR A 172 -2.23 -20.21 41.78
C TYR A 172 -2.07 -21.73 41.73
N THR A 173 -3.19 -22.41 41.51
CA THR A 173 -3.22 -23.85 41.20
C THR A 173 -3.70 -24.04 39.76
N PRO A 174 -3.51 -25.22 39.14
CA PRO A 174 -3.99 -25.47 37.77
C PRO A 174 -5.49 -25.21 37.56
N ASN A 175 -6.29 -25.24 38.63
CA ASN A 175 -7.71 -24.90 38.58
C ASN A 175 -7.97 -23.43 38.24
N PHE A 176 -6.99 -22.53 38.30
CA PHE A 176 -7.14 -21.12 37.88
C PHE A 176 -6.89 -20.90 36.39
N CYS A 177 -6.42 -21.93 35.67
CA CYS A 177 -6.05 -21.81 34.26
C CYS A 177 -7.22 -21.63 33.30
N PHE A 178 -8.47 -21.73 33.78
CA PHE A 178 -9.64 -21.29 33.01
C PHE A 178 -9.69 -19.76 32.84
N ILE A 179 -9.00 -19.01 33.70
CA ILE A 179 -8.82 -17.57 33.55
C ILE A 179 -7.73 -17.37 32.50
N GLU A 180 -8.13 -16.87 31.34
CA GLU A 180 -7.25 -16.71 30.17
C GLU A 180 -5.97 -15.92 30.50
N GLN A 181 -6.09 -14.85 31.30
CA GLN A 181 -4.95 -14.04 31.76
C GLN A 181 -3.96 -14.84 32.60
N ILE A 182 -4.43 -15.69 33.52
CA ILE A 182 -3.57 -16.58 34.32
C ILE A 182 -2.93 -17.62 33.40
N GLY A 183 -3.71 -18.16 32.44
CA GLY A 183 -3.19 -19.07 31.43
C GLY A 183 -2.10 -18.45 30.55
N PHE A 184 -2.13 -17.14 30.28
CA PHE A 184 -1.06 -16.45 29.57
C PHE A 184 0.13 -16.12 30.47
N TYR A 185 -0.13 -15.70 31.70
CA TYR A 185 0.91 -15.27 32.64
C TYR A 185 1.70 -16.44 33.25
N CYS A 186 1.06 -17.59 33.45
CA CYS A 186 1.63 -18.81 34.03
C CYS A 186 1.56 -20.01 33.05
N PRO A 187 2.24 -19.95 31.89
CA PRO A 187 2.13 -20.97 30.85
C PRO A 187 2.59 -22.37 31.29
N ASN A 188 3.61 -22.47 32.16
CA ASN A 188 4.09 -23.77 32.63
C ASN A 188 3.10 -24.41 33.62
N LEU A 189 2.60 -23.65 34.60
CA LEU A 189 1.56 -24.07 35.54
C LEU A 189 0.31 -24.54 34.79
N CYS A 190 -0.07 -23.81 33.74
CA CYS A 190 -1.27 -24.07 32.96
C CYS A 190 -1.07 -25.05 31.80
N GLY A 191 0.07 -25.76 31.76
CA GLY A 191 0.30 -26.83 30.80
C GLY A 191 0.41 -26.38 29.34
N LYS A 192 0.54 -25.08 29.07
CA LYS A 192 0.78 -24.53 27.71
C LYS A 192 2.19 -24.81 27.19
N CYS A 193 3.02 -25.40 28.04
CA CYS A 193 4.39 -25.81 27.73
C CYS A 193 4.57 -27.32 27.53
N ALA A 194 3.47 -28.06 27.41
CA ALA A 194 3.51 -29.49 27.16
C ALA A 194 3.63 -29.82 25.65
N SER A 195 4.86 -29.79 25.13
CA SER A 195 5.29 -30.73 24.08
C SER A 195 6.81 -30.91 24.12
N LYS A 196 7.29 -31.83 24.96
CA LYS A 196 8.42 -32.65 24.53
C LYS A 196 7.80 -33.88 23.90
N ASP A 197 8.03 -34.08 22.61
CA ASP A 197 7.92 -35.38 21.97
C ASP A 197 8.74 -36.37 22.81
N ILE A 198 8.06 -37.13 23.68
CA ILE A 198 8.63 -38.33 24.24
C ILE A 198 8.59 -39.34 23.09
N ASN A 199 9.65 -39.38 22.29
CA ASN A 199 9.99 -40.58 21.55
C ASN A 199 10.23 -41.68 22.58
N ILE A 200 9.17 -42.42 22.91
CA ILE A 200 9.29 -43.71 23.57
C ILE A 200 9.86 -44.65 22.50
N GLU A 201 11.19 -44.78 22.45
CA GLU A 201 11.81 -45.96 21.88
C GLU A 201 11.34 -47.16 22.72
N LEU A 202 10.37 -47.90 22.20
CA LEU A 202 10.03 -49.23 22.67
C LEU A 202 11.20 -50.15 22.29
N ASN A 203 11.98 -50.54 23.30
CA ASN A 203 12.85 -51.72 23.26
C ASN A 203 12.03 -53.00 23.22
#